data_AF-A0A925S0M5-F1
#
_entry.id   AF-A0A925S0M5-F1
#
_cell.length_a   1.000
_cell.length_b   1.000
_cell.length_c   1.000
_cell.angle_alpha   90.00
_cell.angle_beta   90.00
_cell.angle_gamma   90.00
#
_symmetry.space_group_name_H-M   'P 1'
#
loop_
_entity.id
_entity.type
_entity.pdbx_description
1 polymer ?
#
loop_
_entity_poly.entity_id
_entity_poly.type
_entity_poly.pdbx_seq_one_letter_code
_entity_poly.pdbx_strand_id
1 'polypeptide(L)'
;MADRTGEAPPATSLVIGVTGHRKLRESELATLQGQIRDFLQDLQRRYPELPLVMVSALAEGSDQLAAEVALDLGLRLIAPLPIPAELYRDDFDQPESRARFERQLAQAEVLTLPLRHGNRLEDVRRPGLARDQQYAQAGMFASSHCHILLALWDGLPSDNLGGTAQVVRFHLHGDMPGQIERRRAAVTLLGLDEETVIHHIPAGRRDSDHAIASASRWLTTGEDVVASAELPGAFDLMFRRHAQFNADTRRHAEAIALQAATASDVVPGPIERVFDSADWLARMYQRRVTRVLRITYVLAALMGFAFFTYTHIATQNLVIYGFLGLFLAGMAVMLVARRGDWQRKYLDYRALAEGLRVQSYWRRAGIVDINTPVFAHDNFLQKQDVALGWIRNVMRGASLDGLLLPMPSNIEAQVDAVIEDWIGASDGRGQLGYYAATAKRKTRTHVRAELLGLFCIGLGVGISALLAIFAGQFDAELKHHLVSVLGILSVAAAVHEAYAYKKADKELIKQYRFMQRIFGAARRRLASATSVKDKQRILRALGEAALTEHAEWTLMHRERPLQHSRI
;
A
#
# COMPACT_ATOMS: atom_id res chain seq x y z
N MET A 1 -35.28 5.37 -5.11
CA MET A 1 -34.12 4.52 -5.44
C MET A 1 -33.32 5.27 -6.50
N ALA A 2 -32.37 6.10 -6.07
CA ALA A 2 -31.47 6.78 -6.99
C ALA A 2 -30.44 5.77 -7.49
N ASP A 3 -30.13 5.89 -8.78
CA ASP A 3 -29.17 5.11 -9.53
C ASP A 3 -27.79 5.05 -8.84
N ARG A 4 -27.52 3.93 -8.14
CA ARG A 4 -26.20 3.62 -7.54
C ARG A 4 -25.21 3.04 -8.55
N THR A 5 -25.58 2.94 -9.84
CA THR A 5 -24.78 2.24 -10.87
C THR A 5 -23.90 3.17 -11.72
N GLY A 6 -24.05 4.49 -11.58
CA GLY A 6 -23.32 5.48 -12.36
C GLY A 6 -22.06 6.08 -11.73
N GLU A 7 -21.72 5.78 -10.47
CA GLU A 7 -20.50 6.31 -9.85
C GLU A 7 -19.28 5.54 -10.39
N ALA A 8 -18.43 6.24 -11.14
CA ALA A 8 -17.17 5.69 -11.61
C ALA A 8 -16.38 5.11 -10.42
N PRO A 9 -15.74 3.94 -10.59
CA PRO A 9 -14.95 3.33 -9.53
C PRO A 9 -13.92 4.34 -8.98
N PRO A 10 -13.61 4.30 -7.68
CA PRO A 10 -12.69 5.25 -7.07
C PRO A 10 -11.33 5.17 -7.77
N ALA A 11 -11.00 6.20 -8.54
CA ALA A 11 -9.68 6.35 -9.15
C ALA A 11 -8.75 6.99 -8.12
N THR A 12 -7.68 6.27 -7.75
CA THR A 12 -6.66 6.84 -6.88
C THR A 12 -5.70 7.71 -7.70
N SER A 13 -5.25 8.84 -7.16
CA SER A 13 -4.52 9.85 -7.92
C SER A 13 -3.00 9.76 -7.78
N LEU A 14 -2.27 10.32 -8.74
CA LEU A 14 -0.86 10.67 -8.58
C LEU A 14 -0.76 12.10 -8.03
N VAL A 15 -0.32 12.24 -6.78
CA VAL A 15 -0.28 13.52 -6.06
C VAL A 15 1.06 14.21 -6.26
N ILE A 16 1.03 15.45 -6.74
CA ILE A 16 2.21 16.30 -6.94
C ILE A 16 2.16 17.43 -5.91
N GLY A 17 3.13 17.46 -5.00
CA GLY A 17 3.30 18.56 -4.04
C GLY A 17 4.14 19.66 -4.68
N VAL A 18 3.90 20.92 -4.33
CA VAL A 18 4.68 22.05 -4.84
C VAL A 18 5.44 22.73 -3.71
N THR A 19 6.69 23.10 -3.99
CA THR A 19 7.43 24.05 -3.19
C THR A 19 8.33 24.90 -4.09
N GLY A 20 8.47 26.19 -3.80
CA GLY A 20 9.39 27.01 -4.58
C GLY A 20 9.60 28.41 -4.04
N HIS A 21 10.46 29.17 -4.70
CA HIS A 21 10.73 30.56 -4.31
C HIS A 21 9.48 31.43 -4.49
N ARG A 22 9.30 32.38 -3.55
CA ARG A 22 8.22 33.37 -3.60
C ARG A 22 8.44 34.48 -4.63
N LYS A 23 9.69 34.87 -4.82
CA LYS A 23 10.10 35.96 -5.72
C LYS A 23 10.88 35.39 -6.89
N LEU A 24 10.18 34.93 -7.92
CA LEU A 24 10.79 34.37 -9.12
C LEU A 24 11.38 35.47 -10.02
N ARG A 25 12.44 35.14 -10.76
CA ARG A 25 13.03 36.02 -11.77
C ARG A 25 12.08 36.14 -12.98
N GLU A 26 11.71 37.36 -13.35
CA GLU A 26 10.67 37.62 -14.36
C GLU A 26 11.03 37.09 -15.76
N SER A 27 12.31 37.16 -16.13
CA SER A 27 12.81 36.64 -17.41
C SER A 27 12.69 35.12 -17.54
N GLU A 28 12.48 34.40 -16.44
CA GLU A 28 12.40 32.93 -16.41
C GLU A 28 10.96 32.42 -16.39
N LEU A 29 9.96 33.27 -16.13
CA LEU A 29 8.57 32.84 -15.88
C LEU A 29 7.99 32.01 -17.04
N ALA A 30 8.18 32.43 -18.29
CA ALA A 30 7.67 31.71 -19.45
C ALA A 30 8.33 30.33 -19.60
N THR A 31 9.64 30.25 -19.36
CA THR A 31 10.40 28.99 -19.39
C THR A 31 9.94 28.04 -18.28
N LEU A 32 9.81 28.55 -17.06
CA LEU A 32 9.33 27.78 -15.91
C LEU A 32 7.91 27.25 -16.17
N GLN A 33 7.01 28.08 -16.71
CA GLN A 33 5.66 27.67 -17.07
C GLN A 33 5.67 26.54 -18.11
N GLY A 34 6.52 26.63 -19.13
CA GLY A 34 6.71 25.58 -20.14
C GLY A 34 7.20 24.28 -19.52
N GLN A 35 8.22 24.34 -18.67
CA GLN A 35 8.79 23.15 -18.00
C GLN A 35 7.79 22.46 -17.07
N ILE A 36 6.98 23.22 -16.31
CA ILE A 36 5.92 22.65 -15.48
C ILE A 36 4.86 21.96 -16.36
N ARG A 37 4.46 22.60 -17.46
CA ARG A 37 3.45 22.04 -18.37
C ARG A 37 3.94 20.75 -19.01
N ASP A 38 5.16 20.73 -19.51
CA ASP A 38 5.79 19.55 -20.12
C ASP A 38 5.88 18.41 -19.11
N PHE A 39 6.30 18.70 -17.88
CA PHE A 39 6.35 17.72 -16.79
C PHE A 39 4.99 17.09 -16.49
N LEU A 40 3.94 17.90 -16.32
CA LEU A 40 2.60 17.42 -16.01
C LEU A 40 2.00 16.62 -17.18
N GLN A 41 2.12 17.10 -18.42
CA GLN A 41 1.63 16.40 -19.60
C GLN A 41 2.36 15.08 -19.81
N ASP A 42 3.66 15.05 -19.55
CA ASP A 42 4.45 13.84 -19.63
C ASP A 42 3.99 12.77 -18.63
N LEU A 43 3.72 13.15 -17.37
CA LEU A 43 3.11 12.23 -16.40
C LEU A 43 1.73 11.71 -16.85
N GLN A 44 0.87 12.57 -17.40
CA GLN A 44 -0.43 12.15 -17.96
C GLN A 44 -0.28 11.13 -19.09
N ARG A 45 0.73 11.30 -19.97
CA ARG A 45 1.01 10.34 -21.05
C ARG A 45 1.58 9.03 -20.55
N ARG A 46 2.47 9.05 -19.55
CA ARG A 46 3.11 7.84 -19.01
C ARG A 46 2.14 7.00 -18.19
N TYR A 47 1.22 7.64 -17.47
CA TYR A 47 0.30 7.01 -16.52
C TYR A 47 -1.15 7.47 -16.74
N PRO A 48 -1.77 7.18 -17.90
CA PRO A 48 -3.13 7.64 -18.22
C PRO A 48 -4.20 7.12 -17.25
N GLU A 49 -3.90 6.05 -16.52
CA GLU A 49 -4.78 5.48 -15.51
C GLU A 49 -4.78 6.22 -14.16
N LEU A 50 -3.83 7.13 -13.95
CA LEU A 50 -3.65 7.91 -12.72
C LEU A 50 -4.01 9.38 -12.97
N PRO A 51 -5.18 9.86 -12.52
CA PRO A 51 -5.46 11.29 -12.55
C PRO A 51 -4.42 12.04 -11.69
N LEU A 52 -3.97 13.19 -12.18
CA LEU A 52 -3.02 14.04 -11.44
C LEU A 52 -3.77 14.96 -10.49
N VAL A 53 -3.22 15.14 -9.29
CA VAL A 53 -3.70 16.08 -8.28
C VAL A 53 -2.54 16.94 -7.84
N MET A 54 -2.70 18.26 -7.86
CA MET A 54 -1.70 19.19 -7.34
C MET A 54 -2.04 19.60 -5.92
N VAL A 55 -1.02 19.59 -5.04
CA VAL A 55 -1.09 20.07 -3.66
C VAL A 55 -0.15 21.27 -3.53
N SER A 56 -0.71 22.46 -3.34
CA SER A 56 0.06 23.71 -3.24
C SER A 56 -0.53 24.61 -2.17
N ALA A 57 0.32 25.27 -1.37
CA ALA A 57 -0.13 26.22 -0.37
C ALA A 57 -0.63 27.55 -0.99
N LEU A 58 -0.56 27.69 -2.32
CA LEU A 58 -0.91 28.89 -3.09
C LEU A 58 -0.11 30.14 -2.68
N ALA A 59 1.10 29.93 -2.17
CA ALA A 59 2.03 31.01 -1.88
C ALA A 59 2.38 31.77 -3.17
N GLU A 60 2.62 33.07 -3.03
CA GLU A 60 3.09 33.90 -4.13
C GLU A 60 4.32 33.28 -4.82
N GLY A 61 4.43 33.45 -6.14
CA GLY A 61 5.55 32.95 -6.93
C GLY A 61 5.33 31.54 -7.45
N SER A 62 6.21 30.60 -7.07
CA SER A 62 6.26 29.25 -7.64
C SER A 62 4.99 28.43 -7.45
N ASP A 63 4.40 28.49 -6.25
CA ASP A 63 3.17 27.80 -5.91
C ASP A 63 2.00 28.26 -6.79
N GLN A 64 1.79 29.57 -6.89
CA GLN A 64 0.78 30.14 -7.79
C GLN A 64 1.06 29.85 -9.28
N LEU A 65 2.31 29.87 -9.73
CA LEU A 65 2.65 29.54 -11.12
C LEU A 65 2.31 28.08 -11.45
N ALA A 66 2.68 27.15 -10.58
CA ALA A 66 2.38 25.74 -10.77
C ALA A 66 0.86 25.47 -10.70
N ALA A 67 0.15 26.10 -9.76
CA ALA A 67 -1.29 25.98 -9.62
C ALA A 67 -2.03 26.49 -10.86
N GLU A 68 -1.58 27.60 -11.47
CA GLU A 68 -2.14 28.11 -12.72
C GLU A 68 -1.99 27.10 -13.87
N VAL A 69 -0.79 26.55 -14.07
CA VAL A 69 -0.56 25.53 -15.11
C VAL A 69 -1.39 24.27 -14.87
N ALA A 70 -1.54 23.84 -13.60
CA ALA A 70 -2.36 22.70 -13.25
C ALA A 70 -3.84 22.93 -13.59
N LEU A 71 -4.39 24.09 -13.24
CA LEU A 71 -5.78 24.45 -13.56
C LEU A 71 -6.01 24.58 -15.07
N ASP A 72 -5.06 25.17 -15.81
CA ASP A 72 -5.11 25.23 -17.28
C ASP A 72 -5.19 23.85 -17.94
N LEU A 73 -4.55 22.85 -17.32
CA LEU A 73 -4.58 21.45 -17.76
C LEU A 73 -5.80 20.68 -17.23
N GLY A 74 -6.71 21.34 -16.53
CA GLY A 74 -7.91 20.73 -15.93
C GLY A 74 -7.62 19.80 -14.76
N LEU A 75 -6.47 19.98 -14.09
CA LEU A 75 -6.09 19.14 -12.95
C LEU A 75 -6.80 19.61 -11.68
N ARG A 76 -7.07 18.64 -10.79
CA ARG A 76 -7.61 18.90 -9.46
C ARG A 76 -6.53 19.55 -8.58
N LEU A 77 -6.92 20.59 -7.84
CA LEU A 77 -6.04 21.38 -6.98
C LEU A 77 -6.53 21.29 -5.52
N ILE A 78 -5.63 20.91 -4.62
CA ILE A 78 -5.86 20.91 -3.17
C ILE A 78 -4.96 21.96 -2.53
N ALA A 79 -5.56 22.86 -1.75
CA ALA A 79 -4.87 23.98 -1.12
C ALA A 79 -4.76 23.80 0.41
N PRO A 80 -3.67 23.18 0.92
CA PRO A 80 -3.37 23.18 2.35
C PRO A 80 -2.93 24.56 2.81
N LEU A 81 -3.85 25.32 3.40
CA LEU A 81 -3.56 26.68 3.85
C LEU A 81 -2.90 26.64 5.25
N PRO A 82 -1.78 27.36 5.47
CA PRO A 82 -1.09 27.41 6.75
C PRO A 82 -1.92 28.08 7.86
N ILE A 83 -2.81 29.00 7.46
CA ILE A 83 -3.69 29.78 8.32
C ILE A 83 -5.03 30.03 7.59
N PRO A 84 -6.09 30.51 8.26
CA PRO A 84 -7.34 30.85 7.61
C PRO A 84 -7.15 31.81 6.42
N ALA A 85 -7.92 31.61 5.35
CA ALA A 85 -7.77 32.34 4.09
C ALA A 85 -7.87 33.86 4.29
N GLU A 86 -8.69 34.31 5.24
CA GLU A 86 -8.85 35.72 5.60
C GLU A 86 -7.54 36.35 6.05
N LEU A 87 -6.77 35.65 6.89
CA LEU A 87 -5.48 36.12 7.38
C LEU A 87 -4.36 35.90 6.37
N TYR A 88 -4.52 34.93 5.47
CA TYR A 88 -3.51 34.61 4.47
C TYR A 88 -3.47 35.65 3.35
N ARG A 89 -4.63 36.21 2.99
CA ARG A 89 -4.78 37.30 2.01
C ARG A 89 -3.89 38.50 2.28
N ASP A 90 -3.63 38.78 3.56
CA ASP A 90 -2.85 39.94 3.98
C ASP A 90 -1.35 39.78 3.67
N ASP A 91 -0.88 38.58 3.31
CA ASP A 91 0.54 38.31 2.98
C ASP A 91 0.88 38.49 1.49
N PHE A 92 -0.09 38.95 0.69
CA PHE A 92 0.06 39.21 -0.74
C PHE A 92 0.11 40.72 -1.00
N ASP A 93 1.33 41.27 -1.14
CA ASP A 93 1.56 42.71 -1.30
C ASP A 93 1.05 43.23 -2.66
N GLN A 94 1.16 42.42 -3.72
CA GLN A 94 0.78 42.84 -5.08
C GLN A 94 -0.70 42.54 -5.38
N PRO A 95 -1.48 43.52 -5.87
CA PRO A 95 -2.89 43.31 -6.22
C PRO A 95 -3.11 42.17 -7.22
N GLU A 96 -2.21 42.00 -8.18
CA GLU A 96 -2.28 40.93 -9.20
C GLU A 96 -2.06 39.55 -8.57
N SER A 97 -1.09 39.43 -7.66
CA SER A 97 -0.78 38.21 -6.91
C SER A 97 -1.94 37.80 -6.01
N ARG A 98 -2.58 38.79 -5.35
CA ARG A 98 -3.80 38.56 -4.56
C ARG A 98 -4.98 38.15 -5.44
N ALA A 99 -5.20 38.82 -6.57
CA ALA A 99 -6.28 38.45 -7.50
C ALA A 99 -6.08 37.03 -8.07
N ARG A 100 -4.83 36.63 -8.32
CA ARG A 100 -4.47 35.26 -8.73
C ARG A 100 -4.78 34.26 -7.62
N PHE A 101 -4.38 34.55 -6.38
CA PHE A 101 -4.71 33.72 -5.21
C PHE A 101 -6.23 33.47 -5.10
N GLU A 102 -7.07 34.51 -5.15
CA GLU A 102 -8.53 34.33 -5.04
C GLU A 102 -9.11 33.47 -6.18
N ARG A 103 -8.64 33.67 -7.42
CA ARG A 103 -9.08 32.85 -8.57
C ARG A 103 -8.72 31.38 -8.42
N GLN A 104 -7.53 31.11 -7.89
CA GLN A 104 -7.05 29.74 -7.66
C GLN A 104 -7.76 29.09 -6.48
N LEU A 105 -7.91 29.84 -5.38
CA LEU A 105 -8.62 29.39 -4.18
C LEU A 105 -10.07 29.00 -4.48
N ALA A 106 -10.76 29.76 -5.34
CA ALA A 106 -12.12 29.45 -5.78
C ALA A 106 -12.26 28.14 -6.58
N GLN A 107 -11.16 27.65 -7.16
CA GLN A 107 -11.10 26.41 -7.93
C GLN A 107 -10.41 25.26 -7.16
N ALA A 108 -9.94 25.52 -5.95
CA ALA A 108 -9.23 24.56 -5.13
C ALA A 108 -10.13 23.93 -4.06
N GLU A 109 -9.86 22.68 -3.72
CA GLU A 109 -10.36 22.06 -2.50
C GLU A 109 -9.49 22.50 -1.32
N VAL A 110 -10.07 23.30 -0.42
CA VAL A 110 -9.33 23.99 0.64
C VAL A 110 -9.25 23.12 1.89
N LEU A 111 -8.03 22.94 2.39
CA LEU A 111 -7.75 22.31 3.68
C LEU A 111 -7.03 23.32 4.58
N THR A 112 -7.74 23.95 5.51
CA THR A 112 -7.08 24.80 6.51
C THR A 112 -6.40 23.92 7.55
N LEU A 113 -5.07 24.04 7.65
CA LEU A 113 -4.31 23.25 8.61
C LEU A 113 -4.60 23.71 10.05
N PRO A 114 -4.73 22.76 11.00
CA PRO A 114 -4.98 23.11 12.39
C PRO A 114 -3.80 23.89 12.98
N LEU A 115 -4.10 24.74 13.95
CA LEU A 115 -3.05 25.46 14.63
C LEU A 115 -2.16 24.50 15.43
N ARG A 116 -0.85 24.78 15.46
CA ARG A 116 0.08 24.02 16.30
C ARG A 116 -0.39 24.02 17.74
N HIS A 117 -0.13 22.91 18.43
CA HIS A 117 -0.54 22.76 19.82
C HIS A 117 0.00 23.90 20.69
N GLY A 118 -0.90 24.58 21.40
CA GLY A 118 -0.58 25.73 22.24
C GLY A 118 -0.72 27.10 21.55
N ASN A 119 -0.76 27.16 20.21
CA ASN A 119 -0.94 28.40 19.47
C ASN A 119 -2.44 28.71 19.30
N ARG A 120 -2.79 29.99 19.43
CA ARG A 120 -4.10 30.57 19.15
C ARG A 120 -4.05 31.35 17.83
N LEU A 121 -5.23 31.69 17.29
CA LEU A 121 -5.32 32.51 16.09
C LEU A 121 -4.62 33.86 16.26
N GLU A 122 -4.61 34.41 17.47
CA GLU A 122 -3.94 35.68 17.79
C GLU A 122 -2.42 35.60 17.62
N ASP A 123 -1.81 34.46 17.94
CA ASP A 123 -0.36 34.26 17.87
C ASP A 123 0.15 34.24 16.42
N VAL A 124 -0.72 33.86 15.48
CA VAL A 124 -0.39 33.80 14.05
C VAL A 124 -0.86 35.02 13.27
N ARG A 125 -1.57 35.99 13.89
CA ARG A 125 -2.07 37.18 13.20
C ARG A 125 -0.96 38.11 12.71
N ARG A 126 0.17 38.16 13.42
CA ARG A 126 1.32 39.01 13.07
C ARG A 126 2.49 38.14 12.59
N PRO A 127 3.39 38.69 11.75
CA PRO A 127 4.64 38.03 11.42
C PRO A 127 5.44 37.67 12.69
N GLY A 128 6.01 36.46 12.70
CA GLY A 128 6.78 35.95 13.83
C GLY A 128 6.86 34.43 13.84
N LEU A 129 7.60 33.87 14.80
CA LEU A 129 7.93 32.44 14.86
C LEU A 129 6.70 31.52 14.79
N ALA A 130 5.59 31.88 15.46
CA ALA A 130 4.37 31.08 15.44
C ALA A 130 3.74 31.00 14.04
N ARG A 131 3.79 32.09 13.25
CA ARG A 131 3.31 32.13 11.87
C ARG A 131 4.28 31.42 10.93
N ASP A 132 5.60 31.61 11.11
CA ASP A 132 6.64 30.91 10.33
C ASP A 132 6.56 29.38 10.52
N GLN A 133 6.26 28.92 11.73
CA GLN A 133 6.01 27.51 12.00
C GLN A 133 4.79 26.95 11.25
N GLN A 134 3.77 27.78 10.99
CA GLN A 134 2.64 27.36 10.17
C GLN A 134 2.99 27.25 8.69
N TYR A 135 3.79 28.18 8.18
CA TYR A 135 4.33 28.06 6.82
C TYR A 135 5.18 26.80 6.66
N ALA A 136 6.05 26.51 7.63
CA ALA A 136 6.80 25.27 7.67
C ALA A 136 5.86 24.05 7.70
N GLN A 137 4.78 24.09 8.48
CA GLN A 137 3.78 23.03 8.55
C GLN A 137 3.08 22.80 7.20
N ALA A 138 2.70 23.87 6.48
CA ALA A 138 2.11 23.74 5.15
C ALA A 138 3.09 23.12 4.13
N GLY A 139 4.35 23.55 4.14
CA GLY A 139 5.39 22.96 3.28
C GLY A 139 5.64 21.47 3.59
N MET A 140 5.73 21.11 4.87
CA MET A 140 5.83 19.70 5.29
C MET A 140 4.59 18.89 4.97
N PHE A 141 3.41 19.50 5.03
CA PHE A 141 2.16 18.84 4.68
C PHE A 141 2.16 18.49 3.20
N ALA A 142 2.44 19.45 2.32
CA ALA A 142 2.54 19.23 0.87
C ALA A 142 3.59 18.16 0.54
N SER A 143 4.77 18.24 1.17
CA SER A 143 5.84 17.26 1.01
C SER A 143 5.44 15.85 1.48
N SER A 144 4.81 15.72 2.65
CA SER A 144 4.44 14.42 3.23
C SER A 144 3.24 13.76 2.55
N HIS A 145 2.39 14.53 1.86
CA HIS A 145 1.18 14.03 1.20
C HIS A 145 1.31 13.87 -0.32
N CYS A 146 2.48 14.18 -0.89
CA CYS A 146 2.75 13.98 -2.31
C CYS A 146 3.42 12.63 -2.60
N HIS A 147 3.36 12.24 -3.88
CA HIS A 147 4.15 11.13 -4.44
C HIS A 147 5.38 11.67 -5.18
N ILE A 148 5.27 12.88 -5.73
CA ILE A 148 6.37 13.61 -6.36
C ILE A 148 6.34 15.03 -5.82
N LEU A 149 7.46 15.53 -5.31
CA LEU A 149 7.60 16.94 -4.96
C LEU A 149 8.15 17.71 -6.18
N LEU A 150 7.38 18.65 -6.70
CA LEU A 150 7.82 19.62 -7.69
C LEU A 150 8.50 20.79 -6.97
N ALA A 151 9.81 20.91 -7.13
CA ALA A 151 10.62 21.93 -6.47
C ALA A 151 11.11 22.97 -7.48
N LEU A 152 10.70 24.23 -7.33
CA LEU A 152 11.18 25.38 -8.10
C LEU A 152 12.19 26.17 -7.26
N TRP A 153 13.47 25.86 -7.40
CA TRP A 153 14.49 26.25 -6.44
C TRP A 153 15.83 26.54 -7.13
N ASP A 154 16.70 27.34 -6.51
CA ASP A 154 18.01 27.72 -7.05
C ASP A 154 19.12 26.70 -6.70
N GLY A 155 18.81 25.69 -5.88
CA GLY A 155 19.78 24.73 -5.38
C GLY A 155 20.59 25.21 -4.16
N LEU A 156 20.32 26.41 -3.65
CA LEU A 156 21.07 27.03 -2.55
C LEU A 156 20.40 26.82 -1.19
N PRO A 157 21.17 26.55 -0.11
CA PRO A 157 20.61 26.37 1.23
C PRO A 157 19.92 27.64 1.75
N SER A 158 19.05 27.47 2.75
CA SER A 158 18.33 28.58 3.40
C SER A 158 18.14 28.33 4.89
N ASP A 159 18.43 29.34 5.71
CA ASP A 159 18.21 29.31 7.15
C ASP A 159 16.79 29.73 7.55
N ASN A 160 16.03 30.32 6.62
CA ASN A 160 14.63 30.70 6.86
C ASN A 160 13.76 29.47 7.12
N LEU A 161 13.10 29.46 8.29
CA LEU A 161 12.19 28.40 8.70
C LEU A 161 11.07 28.22 7.67
N GLY A 162 10.87 26.98 7.19
CA GLY A 162 9.84 26.67 6.21
C GLY A 162 10.14 27.15 4.79
N GLY A 163 11.35 27.65 4.51
CA GLY A 163 11.77 27.98 3.16
C GLY A 163 11.91 26.75 2.25
N THR A 164 11.90 26.97 0.94
CA THR A 164 11.96 25.92 -0.10
C THR A 164 13.09 24.91 0.13
N ALA A 165 14.31 25.38 0.40
CA ALA A 165 15.45 24.50 0.65
C ALA A 165 15.26 23.58 1.87
N GLN A 166 14.57 24.06 2.92
CA GLN A 166 14.25 23.24 4.09
C GLN A 166 13.15 22.22 3.79
N VAL A 167 12.15 22.58 2.97
CA VAL A 167 11.12 21.63 2.53
C VAL A 167 11.72 20.53 1.63
N VAL A 168 12.62 20.89 0.71
CA VAL A 168 13.39 19.94 -0.11
C VAL A 168 14.24 19.04 0.79
N ARG A 169 14.98 19.61 1.75
CA ARG A 169 15.78 18.82 2.71
C ARG A 169 14.91 17.88 3.55
N PHE A 170 13.75 18.35 4.00
CA PHE A 170 12.79 17.53 4.73
C PHE A 170 12.20 16.40 3.87
N HIS A 171 11.91 16.66 2.60
CA HIS A 171 11.40 15.64 1.70
C HIS A 171 12.43 14.54 1.44
N LEU A 172 13.70 14.91 1.27
CA LEU A 172 14.78 13.95 1.02
C LEU A 172 15.22 13.23 2.30
N HIS A 173 15.44 13.97 3.39
CA HIS A 173 16.14 13.46 4.58
C HIS A 173 15.26 13.39 5.83
N GLY A 174 13.98 13.71 5.74
CA GLY A 174 13.06 13.66 6.87
C GLY A 174 13.40 14.64 8.01
N ASP A 175 14.33 15.57 7.77
CA ASP A 175 14.85 16.52 8.76
C ASP A 175 14.44 17.95 8.42
N MET A 176 13.79 18.61 9.38
CA MET A 176 13.47 20.03 9.35
C MET A 176 14.08 20.72 10.58
N PRO A 177 14.99 21.70 10.39
CA PRO A 177 15.62 22.40 11.51
C PRO A 177 14.60 23.28 12.24
N GLY A 178 14.67 23.35 13.58
CA GLY A 178 13.79 24.22 14.40
C GLY A 178 12.78 23.53 15.33
N GLN A 179 13.13 22.36 15.90
CA GLN A 179 12.26 21.56 16.80
C GLN A 179 10.95 21.09 16.15
N ILE A 180 11.06 20.49 14.97
CA ILE A 180 9.98 19.69 14.39
C ILE A 180 10.37 18.21 14.55
N GLU A 181 9.57 17.49 15.34
CA GLU A 181 9.71 16.14 15.88
C GLU A 181 10.81 15.20 15.33
N ARG A 182 11.65 14.70 16.25
CA ARG A 182 12.78 13.76 16.07
C ARG A 182 12.45 12.38 15.47
N ARG A 183 11.17 12.01 15.28
CA ARG A 183 10.79 10.61 15.04
C ARG A 183 11.01 10.15 13.59
N ARG A 184 10.78 11.02 12.59
CA ARG A 184 11.11 10.75 11.18
C ARG A 184 12.61 10.79 10.93
N ALA A 185 13.29 11.72 11.61
CA ALA A 185 14.75 11.84 11.56
C ALA A 185 15.44 10.51 11.91
N ALA A 186 15.01 9.77 12.94
CA ALA A 186 15.70 8.54 13.35
C ALA A 186 15.68 7.41 12.30
N VAL A 187 14.61 7.27 11.52
CA VAL A 187 14.50 6.25 10.45
C VAL A 187 15.21 6.71 9.18
N THR A 188 15.11 8.00 8.87
CA THR A 188 15.73 8.59 7.67
C THR A 188 17.25 8.77 7.83
N LEU A 189 17.73 9.03 9.05
CA LEU A 189 19.16 9.05 9.42
C LEU A 189 19.87 7.71 9.18
N LEU A 190 19.12 6.61 9.08
CA LEU A 190 19.65 5.28 8.78
C LEU A 190 19.63 4.95 7.28
N GLY A 191 19.28 5.90 6.40
CA GLY A 191 19.35 5.75 4.95
C GLY A 191 18.31 4.80 4.36
N LEU A 192 17.20 4.54 5.07
CA LEU A 192 16.17 3.57 4.66
C LEU A 192 14.99 4.20 3.89
N ASP A 193 15.05 5.50 3.56
CA ASP A 193 13.95 6.22 2.89
C ASP A 193 14.26 6.37 1.39
N GLU A 194 14.19 5.26 0.66
CA GLU A 194 14.43 5.17 -0.79
C GLU A 194 13.18 5.55 -1.64
N GLU A 195 12.15 6.13 -1.03
CA GLU A 195 10.82 6.31 -1.64
C GLU A 195 10.43 7.76 -1.92
N THR A 196 11.34 8.70 -1.75
CA THR A 196 11.09 10.12 -2.00
C THR A 196 11.73 10.54 -3.32
N VAL A 197 10.98 11.30 -4.12
CA VAL A 197 11.43 11.74 -5.43
C VAL A 197 10.99 13.17 -5.68
N ILE A 198 11.95 13.99 -6.11
CA ILE A 198 11.74 15.40 -6.43
C ILE A 198 11.93 15.59 -7.93
N HIS A 199 10.99 16.27 -8.57
CA HIS A 199 11.24 16.89 -9.86
C HIS A 199 11.70 18.32 -9.62
N HIS A 200 13.01 18.56 -9.79
CA HIS A 200 13.64 19.84 -9.56
C HIS A 200 13.71 20.63 -10.87
N ILE A 201 13.01 21.76 -10.89
CA ILE A 201 13.12 22.79 -11.92
C ILE A 201 13.95 23.92 -11.34
N PRO A 202 15.16 24.17 -11.86
CA PRO A 202 15.98 25.25 -11.33
C PRO A 202 15.32 26.62 -11.58
N ALA A 203 15.18 27.43 -10.55
CA ALA A 203 14.47 28.71 -10.62
C ALA A 203 15.20 29.81 -9.83
N GLY A 204 15.42 30.97 -10.46
CA GLY A 204 16.11 32.10 -9.87
C GLY A 204 15.24 32.99 -9.01
N ARG A 205 15.89 33.61 -8.02
CA ARG A 205 15.29 34.67 -7.22
C ARG A 205 15.38 36.00 -7.98
N ARG A 206 14.34 36.82 -7.89
CA ARG A 206 14.30 38.18 -8.46
C ARG A 206 15.51 39.02 -8.03
N ASP A 207 15.93 38.88 -6.78
CA ASP A 207 16.99 39.69 -6.16
C ASP A 207 18.39 39.05 -6.30
N SER A 208 18.57 38.06 -7.18
CA SER A 208 19.84 37.36 -7.37
C SER A 208 20.18 37.22 -8.85
N ASP A 209 21.42 37.53 -9.22
CA ASP A 209 21.97 37.32 -10.57
C ASP A 209 22.74 36.00 -10.70
N HIS A 210 22.58 35.08 -9.75
CA HIS A 210 23.25 33.80 -9.82
C HIS A 210 22.86 33.03 -11.09
N ALA A 211 23.85 32.47 -11.77
CA ALA A 211 23.63 31.62 -12.92
C ALA A 211 23.04 30.28 -12.44
N ILE A 212 21.90 29.90 -13.00
CA ILE A 212 21.17 28.71 -12.60
C ILE A 212 21.10 27.77 -13.80
N ALA A 213 21.22 26.47 -13.55
CA ALA A 213 21.12 25.46 -14.60
C ALA A 213 19.76 25.55 -15.30
N SER A 214 19.71 25.43 -16.62
CA SER A 214 18.43 25.52 -17.34
C SER A 214 17.63 24.22 -17.34
N ALA A 215 18.28 23.08 -17.15
CA ALA A 215 17.66 21.76 -17.28
C ALA A 215 17.02 21.28 -15.97
N SER A 216 15.77 20.82 -16.07
CA SER A 216 15.09 20.08 -15.02
C SER A 216 15.75 18.73 -14.76
N ARG A 217 15.67 18.23 -13.53
CA ARG A 217 16.25 16.94 -13.12
C ARG A 217 15.43 16.27 -12.03
N TRP A 218 15.57 14.96 -11.92
CA TRP A 218 15.02 14.15 -10.84
C TRP A 218 16.05 14.02 -9.72
N LEU A 219 15.63 14.24 -8.49
CA LEU A 219 16.46 14.04 -7.30
C LEU A 219 15.86 12.92 -6.44
N THR A 220 16.71 12.01 -6.00
CA THR A 220 16.37 10.91 -5.09
C THR A 220 17.39 10.79 -3.98
N THR A 221 17.05 10.03 -2.94
CA THR A 221 17.89 9.77 -1.78
C THR A 221 18.56 8.40 -1.84
N GLY A 222 19.87 8.40 -1.56
CA GLY A 222 20.67 7.23 -1.19
C GLY A 222 21.58 7.59 -0.02
N GLU A 223 22.86 7.20 -0.03
CA GLU A 223 23.86 7.78 0.89
C GLU A 223 24.03 9.29 0.65
N ASP A 224 23.94 9.71 -0.62
CA ASP A 224 23.95 11.09 -1.08
C ASP A 224 22.71 11.39 -1.95
N VAL A 225 22.47 12.68 -2.24
CA VAL A 225 21.44 13.10 -3.19
C VAL A 225 21.88 12.76 -4.62
N VAL A 226 21.15 11.88 -5.28
CA VAL A 226 21.43 11.45 -6.66
C VAL A 226 20.57 12.25 -7.63
N ALA A 227 21.20 12.92 -8.59
CA ALA A 227 20.52 13.62 -9.66
C ALA A 227 20.50 12.78 -10.95
N SER A 228 19.34 12.73 -11.60
CA SER A 228 19.15 12.02 -12.87
C SER A 228 18.32 12.85 -13.85
N ALA A 229 18.57 12.70 -15.15
CA ALA A 229 17.81 13.41 -16.18
C ALA A 229 16.41 12.79 -16.39
N GLU A 230 16.33 11.47 -16.25
CA GLU A 230 15.08 10.69 -16.40
C GLU A 230 14.58 10.18 -15.05
N LEU A 231 13.29 9.86 -14.98
CA LEU A 231 12.70 9.26 -13.78
C LEU A 231 13.37 7.89 -13.53
N PRO A 232 13.94 7.64 -12.35
CA PRO A 232 14.58 6.36 -12.08
C PRO A 232 13.60 5.19 -12.20
N GLY A 233 14.07 4.07 -12.76
CA GLY A 233 13.21 2.93 -13.13
C GLY A 233 12.42 2.31 -11.98
N ALA A 234 12.92 2.39 -10.75
CA ALA A 234 12.20 1.92 -9.56
C ALA A 234 10.92 2.74 -9.30
N PHE A 235 10.99 4.06 -9.46
CA PHE A 235 9.83 4.95 -9.33
C PHE A 235 8.87 4.82 -10.51
N ASP A 236 9.37 4.66 -11.74
CA ASP A 236 8.52 4.36 -12.90
C ASP A 236 7.73 3.05 -12.66
N LEU A 237 8.39 1.99 -12.19
CA LEU A 237 7.74 0.73 -11.85
C LEU A 237 6.72 0.89 -10.71
N MET A 238 7.04 1.70 -9.69
CA MET A 238 6.13 2.04 -8.58
C MET A 238 4.84 2.69 -9.12
N PHE A 239 4.95 3.72 -9.95
CA PHE A 239 3.79 4.40 -10.53
C PHE A 239 3.03 3.51 -11.53
N ARG A 240 3.71 2.65 -12.30
CA ARG A 240 3.02 1.65 -13.14
C ARG A 240 2.22 0.64 -12.33
N ARG A 241 2.71 0.22 -11.15
CA ARG A 241 1.96 -0.68 -10.25
C ARG A 241 0.72 0.01 -9.67
N HIS A 242 0.85 1.28 -9.32
CA HIS A 242 -0.29 2.13 -8.92
C HIS A 242 -1.32 2.25 -10.06
N ALA A 243 -0.87 2.59 -11.28
CA ALA A 243 -1.71 2.68 -12.47
C ALA A 243 -2.42 1.35 -12.77
N GLN A 244 -1.71 0.22 -12.62
CA GLN A 244 -2.27 -1.12 -12.78
C GLN A 244 -3.38 -1.41 -11.76
N PHE A 245 -3.27 -0.94 -10.51
CA PHE A 245 -4.36 -1.08 -9.54
C PHE A 245 -5.62 -0.35 -10.00
N ASN A 246 -5.51 0.89 -10.47
CA ASN A 246 -6.65 1.63 -11.03
C ASN A 246 -7.24 0.92 -12.26
N ALA A 247 -6.41 0.38 -13.15
CA ALA A 247 -6.86 -0.37 -14.32
C ALA A 247 -7.64 -1.64 -13.93
N ASP A 248 -7.12 -2.41 -12.96
CA ASP A 248 -7.77 -3.62 -12.44
C ASP A 248 -9.09 -3.29 -11.72
N THR A 249 -9.14 -2.19 -10.96
CA THR A 249 -10.37 -1.71 -10.31
C THR A 249 -11.41 -1.30 -11.35
N ARG A 250 -11.03 -0.54 -12.39
CA ARG A 250 -11.93 -0.17 -13.49
C ARG A 250 -12.46 -1.38 -14.24
N ARG A 251 -11.60 -2.35 -14.54
CA ARG A 251 -11.98 -3.61 -15.22
C ARG A 251 -13.07 -4.39 -14.46
N HIS A 252 -13.13 -4.22 -13.14
CA HIS A 252 -14.02 -5.00 -12.27
C HIS A 252 -15.02 -4.13 -11.49
N ALA A 253 -15.24 -2.88 -11.93
CA ALA A 253 -16.04 -1.89 -11.22
C ALA A 253 -17.46 -2.38 -10.88
N GLU A 254 -18.16 -2.99 -11.83
CA GLU A 254 -19.52 -3.50 -11.63
C GLU A 254 -19.59 -4.56 -10.53
N ALA A 255 -18.64 -5.51 -10.53
CA ALA A 255 -18.60 -6.60 -9.56
C ALA A 255 -18.21 -6.11 -8.15
N ILE A 256 -17.36 -5.06 -8.08
CA ILE A 256 -16.99 -4.40 -6.83
C ILE A 256 -18.20 -3.64 -6.27
N ALA A 257 -18.88 -2.84 -7.10
CA ALA A 257 -20.04 -2.05 -6.70
C ALA A 257 -21.20 -2.94 -6.21
N LEU A 258 -21.47 -4.05 -6.90
CA LEU A 258 -22.49 -5.01 -6.48
C LEU A 258 -22.18 -5.61 -5.09
N GLN A 259 -20.92 -5.95 -4.83
CA GLN A 259 -20.53 -6.46 -3.51
C GLN A 259 -20.65 -5.36 -2.43
N ALA A 260 -20.20 -4.13 -2.71
CA ALA A 260 -20.29 -3.03 -1.75
C ALA A 260 -21.74 -2.71 -1.36
N ALA A 261 -22.66 -2.70 -2.34
CA ALA A 261 -24.08 -2.46 -2.10
C ALA A 261 -24.75 -3.49 -1.19
N THR A 262 -24.23 -4.72 -1.12
CA THR A 262 -24.75 -5.77 -0.23
C THR A 262 -24.19 -5.71 1.19
N ALA A 263 -23.15 -4.92 1.43
CA ALA A 263 -22.40 -4.94 2.69
C ALA A 263 -22.93 -3.95 3.74
N SER A 264 -23.43 -2.78 3.32
CA SER A 264 -23.92 -1.74 4.23
C SER A 264 -24.84 -0.73 3.52
N ASP A 265 -25.80 -0.17 4.26
CA ASP A 265 -26.66 0.93 3.79
C ASP A 265 -25.98 2.31 3.91
N VAL A 266 -24.86 2.40 4.64
CA VAL A 266 -24.10 3.64 4.84
C VAL A 266 -23.20 3.91 3.64
N VAL A 267 -23.19 5.16 3.15
CA VAL A 267 -22.31 5.57 2.04
C VAL A 267 -20.86 5.52 2.51
N PRO A 268 -20.00 4.71 1.87
CA PRO A 268 -18.62 4.53 2.30
C PRO A 268 -17.79 5.79 2.05
N GLY A 269 -16.92 6.12 3.00
CA GLY A 269 -15.96 7.20 2.85
C GLY A 269 -14.92 6.91 1.74
N PRO A 270 -14.11 7.90 1.32
CA PRO A 270 -13.10 7.72 0.27
C PRO A 270 -12.14 6.54 0.53
N ILE A 271 -11.66 6.40 1.77
CA ILE A 271 -10.75 5.32 2.17
C ILE A 271 -11.44 3.95 2.08
N GLU A 272 -12.71 3.87 2.48
CA GLU A 272 -13.50 2.63 2.47
C GLU A 272 -13.78 2.16 1.04
N ARG A 273 -14.07 3.09 0.10
CA ARG A 273 -14.25 2.73 -1.31
C ARG A 273 -13.00 2.10 -1.93
N VAL A 274 -11.82 2.63 -1.60
CA VAL A 274 -10.54 2.05 -2.07
C VAL A 274 -10.27 0.72 -1.37
N PHE A 275 -10.59 0.61 -0.07
CA PHE A 275 -10.50 -0.65 0.67
C PHE A 275 -11.36 -1.75 0.05
N ASP A 276 -12.63 -1.48 -0.25
CA ASP A 276 -13.54 -2.47 -0.85
C ASP A 276 -13.02 -2.98 -2.19
N SER A 277 -12.48 -2.07 -3.00
CA SER A 277 -11.85 -2.40 -4.29
C SER A 277 -10.63 -3.29 -4.09
N ALA A 278 -9.72 -2.92 -3.17
CA ALA A 278 -8.52 -3.67 -2.87
C ALA A 278 -8.82 -5.07 -2.29
N ASP A 279 -9.75 -5.16 -1.34
CA ASP A 279 -10.11 -6.44 -0.70
C ASP A 279 -10.82 -7.38 -1.68
N TRP A 280 -11.70 -6.85 -2.54
CA TRP A 280 -12.33 -7.64 -3.60
C TRP A 280 -11.30 -8.22 -4.58
N LEU A 281 -10.38 -7.38 -5.08
CA LEU A 281 -9.31 -7.81 -5.98
C LEU A 281 -8.40 -8.84 -5.30
N ALA A 282 -8.00 -8.60 -4.05
CA ALA A 282 -7.20 -9.52 -3.26
C ALA A 282 -7.87 -10.90 -3.15
N ARG A 283 -9.15 -10.95 -2.79
CA ARG A 283 -9.93 -12.21 -2.69
C ARG A 283 -10.08 -12.91 -4.04
N MET A 284 -10.20 -12.16 -5.13
CA MET A 284 -10.31 -12.72 -6.48
C MET A 284 -8.99 -13.37 -6.93
N TYR A 285 -7.86 -12.67 -6.79
CA TYR A 285 -6.54 -13.22 -7.13
C TYR A 285 -6.11 -14.33 -6.17
N GLN A 286 -6.47 -14.27 -4.88
CA GLN A 286 -6.26 -15.37 -3.93
C GLN A 286 -6.89 -16.67 -4.43
N ARG A 287 -8.14 -16.61 -4.92
CA ARG A 287 -8.84 -17.78 -5.47
C ARG A 287 -8.17 -18.31 -6.74
N ARG A 288 -7.60 -17.43 -7.57
CA ARG A 288 -6.86 -17.84 -8.78
C ARG A 288 -5.55 -18.53 -8.42
N VAL A 289 -4.74 -17.92 -7.54
CA VAL A 289 -3.47 -18.49 -7.05
C VAL A 289 -3.71 -19.84 -6.35
N THR A 290 -4.73 -19.93 -5.51
CA THR A 290 -5.08 -21.19 -4.83
C THR A 290 -5.50 -22.28 -5.82
N ARG A 291 -6.24 -21.92 -6.89
CA ARG A 291 -6.61 -22.86 -7.96
C ARG A 291 -5.39 -23.32 -8.75
N VAL A 292 -4.52 -22.41 -9.15
CA VAL A 292 -3.26 -22.74 -9.84
C VAL A 292 -2.43 -23.70 -8.99
N LEU A 293 -2.22 -23.38 -7.72
CA LEU A 293 -1.47 -24.23 -6.80
C LEU A 293 -2.10 -25.64 -6.70
N ARG A 294 -3.43 -25.74 -6.55
CA ARG A 294 -4.10 -27.05 -6.53
C ARG A 294 -3.91 -27.82 -7.83
N ILE A 295 -4.12 -27.17 -8.98
CA ILE A 295 -3.97 -27.81 -10.30
C ILE A 295 -2.53 -28.30 -10.50
N THR A 296 -1.52 -27.47 -10.20
CA THR A 296 -0.11 -27.86 -10.35
C THR A 296 0.23 -29.09 -9.51
N TYR A 297 -0.22 -29.16 -8.27
CA TYR A 297 0.07 -30.32 -7.41
C TYR A 297 -0.74 -31.56 -7.78
N VAL A 298 -1.96 -31.40 -8.29
CA VAL A 298 -2.73 -32.53 -8.87
C VAL A 298 -2.02 -33.06 -10.12
N LEU A 299 -1.55 -32.18 -11.01
CA LEU A 299 -0.78 -32.59 -12.19
C LEU A 299 0.53 -33.28 -11.79
N ALA A 300 1.23 -32.79 -10.77
CA ALA A 300 2.44 -33.43 -10.26
C ALA A 300 2.15 -34.84 -9.70
N ALA A 301 1.04 -35.03 -8.98
CA ALA A 301 0.60 -36.35 -8.53
C ALA A 301 0.28 -37.28 -9.70
N LEU A 302 -0.46 -36.80 -10.70
CA LEU A 302 -0.81 -37.58 -11.89
C LEU A 302 0.43 -37.93 -12.72
N MET A 303 1.40 -37.02 -12.82
CA MET A 303 2.69 -37.29 -13.46
C MET A 303 3.47 -38.38 -12.71
N GLY A 304 3.56 -38.28 -11.39
CA GLY A 304 4.21 -39.30 -10.56
C GLY A 304 3.52 -40.67 -10.71
N PHE A 305 2.19 -40.69 -10.74
CA PHE A 305 1.41 -41.90 -10.99
C PHE A 305 1.62 -42.48 -12.39
N ALA A 306 1.63 -41.64 -13.43
CA ALA A 306 1.89 -42.07 -14.81
C ALA A 306 3.30 -42.64 -14.97
N PHE A 307 4.31 -42.00 -14.39
CA PHE A 307 5.69 -42.50 -14.39
C PHE A 307 5.80 -43.85 -13.65
N PHE A 308 5.15 -43.98 -12.50
CA PHE A 308 5.10 -45.22 -11.75
C PHE A 308 4.42 -46.35 -12.55
N THR A 309 3.28 -46.05 -13.16
CA THR A 309 2.53 -47.00 -14.01
C THR A 309 3.36 -47.46 -15.20
N TYR A 310 4.08 -46.55 -15.86
CA TYR A 310 4.94 -46.88 -17.00
C TYR A 310 6.08 -47.84 -16.63
N THR A 311 6.70 -47.61 -15.46
CA THR A 311 7.87 -48.38 -15.02
C THR A 311 7.52 -49.73 -14.43
N HIS A 312 6.36 -49.86 -13.77
CA HIS A 312 6.01 -51.07 -13.01
C HIS A 312 4.82 -51.84 -13.57
N ILE A 313 3.81 -51.19 -14.15
CA ILE A 313 2.53 -51.85 -14.47
C ILE A 313 2.39 -52.12 -15.98
N ALA A 314 2.57 -51.09 -16.80
CA ALA A 314 2.29 -51.15 -18.23
C ALA A 314 3.32 -50.32 -19.02
N THR A 315 4.25 -51.00 -19.68
CA THR A 315 5.22 -50.42 -20.63
C THR A 315 4.56 -50.07 -21.98
N GLN A 316 3.40 -49.41 -21.92
CA GLN A 316 2.70 -48.91 -23.10
C GLN A 316 3.16 -47.49 -23.43
N ASN A 317 3.51 -47.26 -24.70
CA ASN A 317 3.90 -45.93 -25.20
C ASN A 317 2.82 -44.85 -24.93
N LEU A 318 1.55 -45.23 -24.80
CA LEU A 318 0.48 -44.28 -24.47
C LEU A 318 0.68 -43.59 -23.11
N VAL A 319 1.26 -44.28 -22.11
CA VAL A 319 1.47 -43.72 -20.77
C VAL A 319 2.53 -42.62 -20.79
N ILE A 320 3.58 -42.76 -21.61
CA ILE A 320 4.63 -41.73 -21.73
C ILE A 320 4.12 -40.48 -22.47
N TYR A 321 3.26 -40.65 -23.48
CA TYR A 321 2.58 -39.51 -24.12
C TYR A 321 1.62 -38.82 -23.16
N GLY A 322 0.92 -39.58 -22.31
CA GLY A 322 0.10 -39.04 -21.22
C GLY A 322 0.92 -38.23 -20.21
N PHE A 323 2.07 -38.75 -19.78
CA PHE A 323 3.01 -38.03 -18.91
C PHE A 323 3.48 -36.71 -19.55
N LEU A 324 3.88 -36.73 -20.82
CA LEU A 324 4.29 -35.54 -21.55
C LEU A 324 3.14 -34.52 -21.64
N GLY A 325 1.91 -34.98 -21.92
CA GLY A 325 0.73 -34.13 -21.94
C GLY A 325 0.45 -33.43 -20.60
N LEU A 326 0.57 -34.16 -19.49
CA LEU A 326 0.43 -33.60 -18.13
C LEU A 326 1.53 -32.57 -17.82
N PHE A 327 2.76 -32.83 -18.24
CA PHE A 327 3.87 -31.89 -18.09
C PHE A 327 3.63 -30.60 -18.87
N LEU A 328 3.22 -30.70 -20.14
CA LEU A 328 2.89 -29.54 -20.98
C LEU A 328 1.70 -28.74 -20.43
N ALA A 329 0.68 -29.42 -19.89
CA ALA A 329 -0.43 -28.78 -19.20
C ALA A 329 0.04 -28.02 -17.94
N GLY A 330 0.93 -28.61 -17.15
CA GLY A 330 1.53 -27.96 -15.99
C GLY A 330 2.32 -26.71 -16.36
N MET A 331 3.11 -26.78 -17.43
CA MET A 331 3.84 -25.65 -18.01
C MET A 331 2.88 -24.55 -18.49
N ALA A 332 1.82 -24.91 -19.22
CA ALA A 332 0.83 -23.95 -19.70
C ALA A 332 0.13 -23.21 -18.55
N VAL A 333 -0.28 -23.94 -17.50
CA VAL A 333 -0.88 -23.34 -16.29
C VAL A 333 0.08 -22.37 -15.62
N MET A 334 1.37 -22.73 -15.50
CA MET A 334 2.39 -21.86 -14.91
C MET A 334 2.65 -20.61 -15.77
N LEU A 335 2.70 -20.75 -17.10
CA LEU A 335 2.89 -19.62 -18.02
C LEU A 335 1.74 -18.62 -17.94
N VAL A 336 0.49 -19.10 -17.89
CA VAL A 336 -0.70 -18.26 -17.74
C VAL A 336 -0.68 -17.52 -16.39
N ALA A 337 -0.34 -18.23 -15.31
CA ALA A 337 -0.25 -17.63 -13.97
C ALA A 337 0.86 -16.57 -13.88
N ARG A 338 2.00 -16.80 -14.55
CA ARG A 338 3.12 -15.86 -14.63
C ARG A 338 2.79 -14.62 -15.44
N ARG A 339 2.24 -14.79 -16.65
CA ARG A 339 1.84 -13.65 -17.50
C ARG A 339 0.82 -12.74 -16.82
N GLY A 340 -0.01 -13.30 -15.94
CA GLY A 340 -0.99 -12.53 -15.17
C GLY A 340 -0.48 -11.92 -13.86
N ASP A 341 0.74 -12.22 -13.42
CA ASP A 341 1.31 -11.80 -12.13
C ASP A 341 0.38 -12.07 -10.93
N TRP A 342 -0.42 -13.15 -10.97
CA TRP A 342 -1.53 -13.34 -10.02
C TRP A 342 -1.08 -13.43 -8.56
N GLN A 343 0.10 -14.01 -8.29
CA GLN A 343 0.63 -14.06 -6.94
C GLN A 343 1.06 -12.68 -6.43
N ARG A 344 1.76 -11.89 -7.25
CA ARG A 344 2.13 -10.51 -6.88
C ARG A 344 0.88 -9.70 -6.58
N LYS A 345 -0.06 -9.67 -7.53
CA LYS A 345 -1.34 -8.93 -7.37
C LYS A 345 -2.10 -9.35 -6.12
N TYR A 346 -2.19 -10.66 -5.85
CA TYR A 346 -2.81 -11.16 -4.62
C TYR A 346 -2.14 -10.59 -3.36
N LEU A 347 -0.81 -10.69 -3.26
CA LEU A 347 -0.08 -10.26 -2.07
C LEU A 347 -0.16 -8.74 -1.89
N ASP A 348 0.02 -7.98 -2.96
CA ASP A 348 0.07 -6.52 -2.89
C ASP A 348 -1.32 -5.93 -2.59
N TYR A 349 -2.38 -6.43 -3.25
CA TYR A 349 -3.75 -5.95 -2.99
C TYR A 349 -4.23 -6.34 -1.59
N ARG A 350 -3.79 -7.48 -1.07
CA ARG A 350 -4.06 -7.86 0.32
C ARG A 350 -3.35 -6.94 1.31
N ALA A 351 -2.08 -6.62 1.06
CA ALA A 351 -1.33 -5.69 1.90
C ALA A 351 -1.97 -4.29 1.89
N LEU A 352 -2.37 -3.80 0.71
CA LEU A 352 -3.10 -2.55 0.56
C LEU A 352 -4.46 -2.56 1.29
N ALA A 353 -5.24 -3.62 1.14
CA ALA A 353 -6.53 -3.74 1.82
C ALA A 353 -6.39 -3.71 3.34
N GLU A 354 -5.45 -4.47 3.92
CA GLU A 354 -5.24 -4.45 5.38
C GLU A 354 -4.73 -3.07 5.87
N GLY A 355 -3.88 -2.40 5.08
CA GLY A 355 -3.44 -1.03 5.32
C GLY A 355 -4.60 -0.04 5.39
N LEU A 356 -5.40 0.03 4.32
CA LEU A 356 -6.56 0.92 4.21
C LEU A 356 -7.62 0.62 5.27
N ARG A 357 -7.79 -0.63 5.65
CA ARG A 357 -8.74 -1.04 6.70
C ARG A 357 -8.37 -0.42 8.04
N VAL A 358 -7.11 -0.53 8.45
CA VAL A 358 -6.62 0.08 9.71
C VAL A 358 -6.72 1.60 9.62
N GLN A 359 -6.35 2.19 8.48
CA GLN A 359 -6.43 3.63 8.24
C GLN A 359 -7.87 4.16 8.33
N SER A 360 -8.85 3.44 7.78
CA SER A 360 -10.28 3.79 7.90
C SER A 360 -10.73 3.82 9.36
N TYR A 361 -10.39 2.78 10.13
CA TYR A 361 -10.75 2.72 11.56
C TYR A 361 -10.09 3.82 12.38
N TRP A 362 -8.82 4.13 12.14
CA TRP A 362 -8.14 5.24 12.80
C TRP A 362 -8.80 6.57 12.49
N ARG A 363 -9.17 6.80 11.23
CA ARG A 363 -9.86 8.02 10.85
C ARG A 363 -11.22 8.15 11.52
N ARG A 364 -12.04 7.09 11.49
CA ARG A 364 -13.34 7.07 12.18
C ARG A 364 -13.19 7.29 13.69
N ALA A 365 -12.16 6.72 14.31
CA ALA A 365 -11.86 6.88 15.74
C ALA A 365 -11.24 8.24 16.11
N GLY A 366 -11.03 9.16 15.16
CA GLY A 366 -10.40 10.45 15.43
C GLY A 366 -8.90 10.39 15.71
N ILE A 367 -8.24 9.30 15.30
CA ILE A 367 -6.80 9.07 15.47
C ILE A 367 -6.06 9.60 14.23
N VAL A 368 -6.40 10.83 13.81
CA VAL A 368 -5.72 11.52 12.70
C VAL A 368 -4.97 12.69 13.29
N ASP A 369 -3.64 12.60 13.27
CA ASP A 369 -2.79 13.68 13.77
C ASP A 369 -2.31 14.52 12.58
N ILE A 370 -3.12 15.50 12.17
CA ILE A 370 -2.77 16.42 11.06
C ILE A 370 -1.51 17.24 11.42
N ASN A 371 -1.19 17.33 12.71
CA ASN A 371 -0.02 18.06 13.21
C ASN A 371 1.27 17.23 13.18
N THR A 372 1.20 15.91 13.00
CA THR A 372 2.38 15.04 12.94
C THR A 372 2.60 14.60 11.50
N PRO A 373 3.78 14.89 10.90
CA PRO A 373 4.09 14.51 9.52
C PRO A 373 4.34 12.99 9.35
N VAL A 374 4.34 12.21 10.43
CA VAL A 374 4.57 10.76 10.43
C VAL A 374 3.23 10.06 10.47
N PHE A 375 2.84 9.47 9.34
CA PHE A 375 1.68 8.61 9.29
C PHE A 375 2.10 7.17 9.54
N ALA A 376 1.21 6.40 10.13
CA ALA A 376 1.50 5.00 10.42
C ALA A 376 1.63 4.11 9.15
N HIS A 377 1.29 4.63 7.96
CA HIS A 377 1.64 3.99 6.70
C HIS A 377 3.11 4.21 6.32
N ASP A 378 3.76 5.26 6.81
CA ASP A 378 5.17 5.50 6.51
C ASP A 378 6.00 4.31 7.00
N ASN A 379 5.73 3.79 8.20
CA ASN A 379 6.40 2.62 8.78
C ASN A 379 6.00 1.26 8.15
N PHE A 380 4.95 1.20 7.35
CA PHE A 380 4.43 -0.04 6.78
C PHE A 380 5.21 -0.45 5.52
N LEU A 381 5.96 -1.55 5.57
CA LEU A 381 6.80 -2.08 4.47
C LEU A 381 8.09 -1.28 4.16
N GLN A 382 8.66 -0.50 5.10
CA GLN A 382 9.86 0.35 4.84
C GLN A 382 11.11 -0.42 4.44
N LYS A 383 11.34 -1.62 4.97
CA LYS A 383 12.55 -2.40 4.69
C LYS A 383 12.51 -3.14 3.34
N GLN A 384 11.71 -2.68 2.38
CA GLN A 384 11.39 -3.43 1.17
C GLN A 384 11.73 -2.64 -0.09
N ASP A 385 11.75 -3.36 -1.22
CA ASP A 385 11.93 -2.80 -2.58
C ASP A 385 11.05 -1.55 -2.78
N VAL A 386 11.67 -0.43 -3.19
CA VAL A 386 11.02 0.85 -3.55
C VAL A 386 9.77 0.66 -4.38
N ALA A 387 9.75 -0.35 -5.27
CA ALA A 387 8.58 -0.63 -6.09
C ALA A 387 7.35 -1.09 -5.29
N LEU A 388 7.41 -1.24 -3.96
CA LEU A 388 6.29 -1.46 -3.05
C LEU A 388 5.71 -0.17 -2.46
N GLY A 389 6.43 0.95 -2.56
CA GLY A 389 5.96 2.27 -2.13
C GLY A 389 4.65 2.69 -2.79
N TRP A 390 4.26 2.05 -3.90
CA TRP A 390 2.96 2.27 -4.54
C TRP A 390 1.78 2.00 -3.59
N ILE A 391 1.90 1.01 -2.69
CA ILE A 391 0.87 0.70 -1.69
C ILE A 391 0.70 1.89 -0.75
N ARG A 392 1.82 2.44 -0.27
CA ARG A 392 1.83 3.63 0.58
C ARG A 392 1.31 4.87 -0.14
N ASN A 393 1.64 5.05 -1.42
CA ASN A 393 1.10 6.13 -2.25
C ASN A 393 -0.43 6.07 -2.33
N VAL A 394 -1.00 4.90 -2.59
CA VAL A 394 -2.47 4.74 -2.59
C VAL A 394 -3.06 5.08 -1.23
N MET A 395 -2.45 4.60 -0.13
CA MET A 395 -2.89 4.93 1.23
C MET A 395 -2.81 6.42 1.53
N ARG A 396 -1.73 7.08 1.10
CA ARG A 396 -1.49 8.53 1.27
C ARG A 396 -2.51 9.36 0.50
N GLY A 397 -2.74 9.04 -0.78
CA GLY A 397 -3.77 9.68 -1.60
C GLY A 397 -5.17 9.51 -1.03
N ALA A 398 -5.54 8.29 -0.62
CA ALA A 398 -6.83 8.04 0.04
C ALA A 398 -6.96 8.78 1.39
N SER A 399 -5.84 8.96 2.11
CA SER A 399 -5.79 9.78 3.34
C SER A 399 -6.10 11.23 3.03
N LEU A 400 -5.48 11.79 1.99
CA LEU A 400 -5.65 13.18 1.57
C LEU A 400 -7.10 13.48 1.19
N ASP A 401 -7.73 12.63 0.38
CA ASP A 401 -9.17 12.71 0.08
C ASP A 401 -10.02 12.60 1.34
N GLY A 402 -9.51 11.89 2.32
CA GLY A 402 -10.13 11.81 3.62
C GLY A 402 -10.04 13.09 4.45
N LEU A 403 -8.91 13.77 4.43
CA LEU A 403 -8.73 15.00 5.21
C LEU A 403 -9.65 16.13 4.74
N LEU A 404 -10.11 16.08 3.48
CA LEU A 404 -11.04 17.05 2.91
C LEU A 404 -12.48 16.92 3.41
N LEU A 405 -12.84 15.77 4.00
CA LEU A 405 -14.16 15.60 4.60
C LEU A 405 -14.12 15.95 6.09
N PRO A 406 -15.18 16.61 6.61
CA PRO A 406 -15.23 17.00 8.00
C PRO A 406 -15.17 15.78 8.93
N MET A 407 -14.50 15.94 10.06
CA MET A 407 -14.46 14.91 11.09
C MET A 407 -15.85 14.68 11.70
N PRO A 408 -16.15 13.46 12.18
CA PRO A 408 -17.43 13.19 12.84
C PRO A 408 -17.63 14.08 14.08
N SER A 409 -18.84 14.60 14.26
CA SER A 409 -19.17 15.51 15.36
C SER A 409 -19.17 14.84 16.75
N ASN A 410 -19.48 13.54 16.83
CA ASN A 410 -19.45 12.76 18.08
C ASN A 410 -18.33 11.71 18.05
N ILE A 411 -17.12 12.12 18.44
CA ILE A 411 -15.94 11.25 18.46
C ILE A 411 -16.12 10.05 19.41
N GLU A 412 -16.76 10.25 20.56
CA GLU A 412 -16.95 9.19 21.54
C GLU A 412 -17.80 8.05 21.00
N ALA A 413 -18.97 8.37 20.43
CA ALA A 413 -19.84 7.38 19.79
C ALA A 413 -19.15 6.67 18.61
N GLN A 414 -18.31 7.40 17.85
CA GLN A 414 -17.56 6.80 16.74
C GLN A 414 -16.45 5.87 17.22
N VAL A 415 -15.76 6.19 18.31
CA VAL A 415 -14.76 5.31 18.92
C VAL A 415 -15.43 4.01 19.37
N ASP A 416 -16.59 4.08 20.01
CA ASP A 416 -17.32 2.88 20.43
C ASP A 416 -17.83 2.07 19.24
N ALA A 417 -18.36 2.72 18.19
CA ALA A 417 -18.73 2.05 16.94
C ALA A 417 -17.53 1.37 16.26
N VAL A 418 -16.35 2.01 16.25
CA VAL A 418 -15.11 1.39 15.72
C VAL A 418 -14.68 0.19 16.56
N ILE A 419 -14.80 0.25 17.89
CA ILE A 419 -14.49 -0.90 18.74
C ILE A 419 -15.40 -2.08 18.41
N GLU A 420 -16.70 -1.82 18.23
CA GLU A 420 -17.68 -2.83 17.87
C GLU A 420 -17.44 -3.41 16.47
N ASP A 421 -17.27 -2.57 15.45
CA ASP A 421 -17.06 -3.00 14.06
C ASP A 421 -15.71 -3.71 13.86
N TRP A 422 -14.63 -3.12 14.38
CA TRP A 422 -13.28 -3.59 14.14
C TRP A 422 -12.96 -4.80 15.01
N ILE A 423 -13.09 -4.68 16.33
CA ILE A 423 -12.67 -5.74 17.25
C ILE A 423 -13.78 -6.78 17.40
N GLY A 424 -15.02 -6.34 17.49
CA GLY A 424 -16.20 -7.19 17.63
C GLY A 424 -16.86 -7.13 19.00
N ALA A 425 -18.19 -7.23 19.00
CA ALA A 425 -19.02 -7.36 20.20
C ALA A 425 -18.83 -8.73 20.92
N SER A 426 -19.49 -8.90 22.07
CA SER A 426 -19.47 -10.11 22.91
C SER A 426 -20.05 -11.36 22.25
N ASP A 427 -20.75 -11.17 21.14
CA ASP A 427 -21.45 -12.20 20.38
C ASP A 427 -20.55 -13.00 19.42
N GLY A 428 -19.26 -12.66 19.33
CA GLY A 428 -18.31 -13.32 18.43
C GLY A 428 -18.34 -12.79 16.99
N ARG A 429 -18.97 -11.64 16.73
CA ARG A 429 -18.79 -10.88 15.48
C ARG A 429 -17.47 -10.09 15.50
N GLY A 430 -17.12 -9.42 14.40
CA GLY A 430 -15.89 -8.64 14.25
C GLY A 430 -14.60 -9.47 14.01
N GLN A 431 -13.44 -8.79 14.01
CA GLN A 431 -12.18 -9.45 13.66
C GLN A 431 -11.70 -10.46 14.70
N LEU A 432 -11.96 -10.23 15.98
CA LEU A 432 -11.57 -11.19 17.03
C LEU A 432 -12.26 -12.54 16.83
N GLY A 433 -13.57 -12.51 16.55
CA GLY A 433 -14.37 -13.70 16.24
C GLY A 433 -13.88 -14.40 14.97
N TYR A 434 -13.63 -13.63 13.90
CA TYR A 434 -13.11 -14.14 12.64
C TYR A 434 -11.76 -14.86 12.82
N TYR A 435 -10.81 -14.27 13.56
CA TYR A 435 -9.50 -14.86 13.81
C TYR A 435 -9.60 -16.12 14.66
N ALA A 436 -10.41 -16.11 15.72
CA ALA A 436 -10.64 -17.28 16.57
C ALA A 436 -11.25 -18.46 15.78
N ALA A 437 -12.31 -18.20 15.01
CA ALA A 437 -12.99 -19.22 14.21
C ALA A 437 -12.08 -19.76 13.10
N THR A 438 -11.35 -18.87 12.41
CA THR A 438 -10.45 -19.26 11.32
C THR A 438 -9.22 -20.02 11.82
N ALA A 439 -8.61 -19.62 12.94
CA ALA A 439 -7.50 -20.35 13.56
C ALA A 439 -7.93 -21.78 13.95
N LYS A 440 -9.10 -21.93 14.58
CA LYS A 440 -9.67 -23.23 14.97
C LYS A 440 -9.96 -24.11 13.76
N ARG A 441 -10.61 -23.56 12.72
CA ARG A 441 -10.93 -24.27 11.47
C ARG A 441 -9.66 -24.74 10.76
N LYS A 442 -8.68 -23.85 10.58
CA LYS A 442 -7.39 -24.15 9.93
C LYS A 442 -6.58 -25.18 10.71
N THR A 443 -6.53 -25.08 12.04
CA THR A 443 -5.85 -26.06 12.89
C THR A 443 -6.45 -27.45 12.70
N ARG A 444 -7.79 -27.59 12.72
CA ARG A 444 -8.47 -28.88 12.50
C ARG A 444 -8.16 -29.47 11.13
N THR A 445 -8.20 -28.65 10.08
CA THR A 445 -7.85 -29.11 8.72
C THR A 445 -6.39 -29.53 8.63
N HIS A 446 -5.47 -28.79 9.26
CA HIS A 446 -4.04 -29.12 9.26
C HIS A 446 -3.75 -30.43 9.99
N VAL A 447 -4.33 -30.64 11.18
CA VAL A 447 -4.18 -31.89 11.94
C VAL A 447 -4.73 -33.08 11.15
N ARG A 448 -5.89 -32.95 10.50
CA ARG A 448 -6.43 -34.03 9.64
C ARG A 448 -5.50 -34.35 8.47
N ALA A 449 -4.91 -33.34 7.84
CA ALA A 449 -3.96 -33.51 6.75
C ALA A 449 -2.65 -34.18 7.22
N GLU A 450 -2.14 -33.80 8.39
CA GLU A 450 -0.95 -34.39 9.00
C GLU A 450 -1.18 -35.86 9.40
N LEU A 451 -2.33 -36.18 10.00
CA LEU A 451 -2.73 -37.55 10.29
C LEU A 451 -2.86 -38.41 9.03
N LEU A 452 -3.41 -37.86 7.95
CA LEU A 452 -3.50 -38.56 6.67
C LEU A 452 -2.10 -38.83 6.08
N GLY A 453 -1.18 -37.86 6.16
CA GLY A 453 0.21 -38.03 5.75
C GLY A 453 0.93 -39.11 6.55
N LEU A 454 0.81 -39.09 7.89
CA LEU A 454 1.36 -40.11 8.78
C LEU A 454 0.76 -41.49 8.51
N PHE A 455 -0.54 -41.57 8.23
CA PHE A 455 -1.20 -42.82 7.85
C PHE A 455 -0.65 -43.39 6.54
N CYS A 456 -0.41 -42.55 5.52
CA CYS A 456 0.20 -42.99 4.25
C CYS A 456 1.62 -43.53 4.46
N ILE A 457 2.44 -42.85 5.27
CA ILE A 457 3.80 -43.29 5.61
C ILE A 457 3.74 -44.61 6.42
N GLY A 458 2.88 -44.67 7.44
CA GLY A 458 2.71 -45.85 8.29
C GLY A 458 2.23 -47.07 7.50
N LEU A 459 1.29 -46.88 6.57
CA LEU A 459 0.84 -47.93 5.66
C LEU A 459 1.96 -48.40 4.74
N GLY A 460 2.76 -47.47 4.20
CA GLY A 460 3.94 -47.80 3.38
C GLY A 460 5.00 -48.61 4.15
N VAL A 461 5.33 -48.20 5.38
CA VAL A 461 6.22 -48.95 6.27
C VAL A 461 5.63 -50.33 6.60
N GLY A 462 4.32 -50.40 6.88
CA GLY A 462 3.62 -51.65 7.16
C GLY A 462 3.66 -52.64 6.00
N ILE A 463 3.40 -52.18 4.77
CA ILE A 463 3.54 -52.98 3.55
C ILE A 463 4.99 -53.46 3.38
N SER A 464 5.97 -52.58 3.63
CA SER A 464 7.39 -52.92 3.52
C SER A 464 7.82 -53.99 4.54
N ALA A 465 7.36 -53.88 5.78
CA ALA A 465 7.62 -54.87 6.82
C ALA A 465 6.93 -56.22 6.53
N LEU A 466 5.69 -56.18 6.04
CA LEU A 466 4.94 -57.37 5.63
C LEU A 466 5.65 -58.09 4.48
N LEU A 467 6.12 -57.35 3.47
CA LEU A 467 6.94 -57.91 2.39
C LEU A 467 8.26 -58.49 2.92
N ALA A 468 8.93 -57.84 3.86
CA ALA A 468 10.21 -58.32 4.41
C ALA A 468 10.06 -59.63 5.21
N ILE A 469 8.99 -59.76 6.00
CA ILE A 469 8.76 -60.92 6.88
C ILE A 469 8.20 -62.11 6.10
N PHE A 470 7.26 -61.87 5.20
CA PHE A 470 6.50 -62.91 4.50
C PHE A 470 6.90 -63.05 3.01
N ALA A 471 8.08 -62.54 2.64
CA ALA A 471 8.60 -62.60 1.27
C ALA A 471 8.54 -64.02 0.68
N GLY A 472 8.80 -65.06 1.46
CA GLY A 472 8.77 -66.44 0.97
C GLY A 472 7.36 -67.03 0.77
N GLN A 473 6.33 -66.40 1.34
CA GLN A 473 4.97 -66.95 1.39
C GLN A 473 4.02 -66.33 0.35
N PHE A 474 4.34 -65.13 -0.15
CA PHE A 474 3.54 -64.48 -1.19
C PHE A 474 3.97 -64.91 -2.59
N ASP A 475 2.98 -65.07 -3.47
CA ASP A 475 3.21 -65.24 -4.89
C ASP A 475 3.78 -63.97 -5.53
N ALA A 476 4.27 -64.08 -6.77
CA ALA A 476 4.89 -62.99 -7.47
C ALA A 476 3.90 -61.83 -7.76
N GLU A 477 2.64 -62.16 -7.99
CA GLU A 477 1.58 -61.21 -8.33
C GLU A 477 1.22 -60.31 -7.14
N LEU A 478 0.99 -60.89 -5.95
CA LEU A 478 0.70 -60.13 -4.75
C LEU A 478 1.87 -59.23 -4.34
N LYS A 479 3.12 -59.71 -4.47
CA LYS A 479 4.31 -58.87 -4.23
C LYS A 479 4.34 -57.67 -5.14
N HIS A 480 4.05 -57.85 -6.43
CA HIS A 480 4.03 -56.78 -7.40
C HIS A 480 2.94 -55.74 -7.11
N HIS A 481 1.74 -56.18 -6.71
CA HIS A 481 0.67 -55.27 -6.27
C HIS A 481 1.03 -54.50 -5.00
N LEU A 482 1.60 -55.15 -3.99
CA LEU A 482 2.02 -54.50 -2.74
C LEU A 482 3.10 -53.46 -2.97
N VAL A 483 4.11 -53.75 -3.81
CA VAL A 483 5.13 -52.78 -4.22
C VAL A 483 4.51 -51.63 -5.02
N SER A 484 3.50 -51.92 -5.84
CA SER A 484 2.78 -50.88 -6.60
C SER A 484 2.01 -49.91 -5.71
N VAL A 485 1.28 -50.44 -4.72
CA VAL A 485 0.59 -49.63 -3.72
C VAL A 485 1.58 -48.79 -2.91
N LEU A 486 2.72 -49.38 -2.50
CA LEU A 486 3.79 -48.67 -1.81
C LEU A 486 4.29 -47.47 -2.62
N GLY A 487 4.61 -47.66 -3.90
CA GLY A 487 5.08 -46.58 -4.78
C GLY A 487 4.06 -45.45 -4.95
N ILE A 488 2.78 -45.78 -5.13
CA ILE A 488 1.70 -44.78 -5.23
C ILE A 488 1.55 -43.99 -3.92
N LEU A 489 1.60 -44.67 -2.78
CA LEU A 489 1.52 -44.02 -1.46
C LEU A 489 2.71 -43.09 -1.20
N SER A 490 3.92 -43.49 -1.62
CA SER A 490 5.13 -42.64 -1.51
C SER A 490 5.00 -41.37 -2.36
N VAL A 491 4.53 -41.48 -3.61
CA VAL A 491 4.27 -40.31 -4.47
C VAL A 491 3.21 -39.40 -3.84
N ALA A 492 2.10 -39.97 -3.37
CA ALA A 492 1.02 -39.21 -2.74
C ALA A 492 1.48 -38.47 -1.48
N ALA A 493 2.27 -39.12 -0.63
CA ALA A 493 2.84 -38.52 0.58
C ALA A 493 3.79 -37.36 0.24
N ALA A 494 4.69 -37.57 -0.73
CA ALA A 494 5.63 -36.54 -1.17
C ALA A 494 4.93 -35.30 -1.75
N VAL A 495 3.92 -35.49 -2.60
CA VAL A 495 3.14 -34.38 -3.18
C VAL A 495 2.35 -33.65 -2.10
N HIS A 496 1.75 -34.38 -1.15
CA HIS A 496 1.03 -33.77 -0.04
C HIS A 496 1.95 -32.91 0.85
N GLU A 497 3.12 -33.43 1.22
CA GLU A 497 4.10 -32.69 2.02
C GLU A 497 4.60 -31.43 1.28
N ALA A 498 4.93 -31.57 0.00
CA ALA A 498 5.33 -30.44 -0.83
C ALA A 498 4.22 -29.38 -0.96
N TYR A 499 2.94 -29.80 -1.06
CA TYR A 499 1.80 -28.89 -1.10
C TYR A 499 1.61 -28.15 0.24
N ALA A 500 1.70 -28.87 1.35
CA ALA A 500 1.57 -28.31 2.70
C ALA A 500 2.68 -27.30 3.00
N TYR A 501 3.92 -27.62 2.61
CA TYR A 501 5.07 -26.71 2.71
C TYR A 501 4.82 -25.43 1.91
N LYS A 502 4.38 -25.56 0.65
CA LYS A 502 4.16 -24.41 -0.24
C LYS A 502 3.03 -23.51 0.21
N LYS A 503 1.96 -24.09 0.76
CA LYS A 503 0.80 -23.35 1.27
C LYS A 503 1.09 -22.63 2.60
N ALA A 504 2.20 -22.94 3.28
CA ALA A 504 2.61 -22.35 4.55
C ALA A 504 1.55 -22.47 5.66
N ASP A 505 0.80 -23.58 5.70
CA ASP A 505 -0.35 -23.74 6.61
C ASP A 505 0.02 -23.57 8.10
N LYS A 506 1.22 -24.05 8.50
CA LYS A 506 1.73 -23.90 9.88
C LYS A 506 1.92 -22.43 10.26
N GLU A 507 2.53 -21.65 9.37
CA GLU A 507 2.78 -20.23 9.61
C GLU A 507 1.48 -19.44 9.61
N LEU A 508 0.56 -19.71 8.66
CA LEU A 508 -0.77 -19.08 8.65
C LEU A 508 -1.53 -19.30 9.98
N ILE A 509 -1.47 -20.52 10.54
CA ILE A 509 -2.11 -20.82 11.83
C ILE A 509 -1.47 -20.01 12.97
N LYS A 510 -0.13 -19.90 13.01
CA LYS A 510 0.58 -19.10 14.03
C LYS A 510 0.17 -17.63 13.94
N GLN A 511 0.11 -17.06 12.74
CA GLN A 511 -0.27 -15.67 12.49
C GLN A 511 -1.72 -15.40 12.93
N TYR A 512 -2.66 -16.28 12.57
CA TYR A 512 -4.05 -16.14 13.04
C TYR A 512 -4.17 -16.22 14.57
N ARG A 513 -3.39 -17.09 15.24
CA ARG A 513 -3.35 -17.17 16.71
C ARG A 513 -2.70 -15.93 17.34
N PHE A 514 -1.66 -15.37 16.71
CA PHE A 514 -1.04 -14.14 17.15
C PHE A 514 -2.02 -12.96 17.07
N MET A 515 -2.67 -12.76 15.92
CA MET A 515 -3.72 -11.75 15.77
C MET A 515 -4.85 -11.93 16.78
N GLN A 516 -5.33 -13.16 16.99
CA GLN A 516 -6.34 -13.45 18.01
C GLN A 516 -5.89 -12.99 19.42
N ARG A 517 -4.63 -13.24 19.79
CA ARG A 517 -4.08 -12.82 21.10
C ARG A 517 -4.01 -11.31 21.23
N ILE A 518 -3.52 -10.60 20.21
CA ILE A 518 -3.41 -9.13 20.22
C ILE A 518 -4.79 -8.48 20.30
N PHE A 519 -5.73 -8.90 19.44
CA PHE A 519 -7.10 -8.37 19.47
C PHE A 519 -7.81 -8.68 20.80
N GLY A 520 -7.59 -9.89 21.35
CA GLY A 520 -8.11 -10.25 22.67
C GLY A 520 -7.51 -9.41 23.81
N ALA A 521 -6.22 -9.07 23.74
CA ALA A 521 -5.57 -8.20 24.70
C ALA A 521 -6.06 -6.74 24.58
N ALA A 522 -6.22 -6.24 23.36
CA ALA A 522 -6.80 -4.91 23.11
C ALA A 522 -8.23 -4.81 23.67
N ARG A 523 -9.08 -5.82 23.43
CA ARG A 523 -10.44 -5.87 23.98
C ARG A 523 -10.46 -5.80 25.51
N ARG A 524 -9.60 -6.56 26.19
CA ARG A 524 -9.51 -6.52 27.67
C ARG A 524 -9.10 -5.14 28.18
N ARG A 525 -8.13 -4.49 27.52
CA ARG A 525 -7.68 -3.14 27.89
C ARG A 525 -8.74 -2.06 27.60
N LEU A 526 -9.49 -2.21 26.51
CA LEU A 526 -10.60 -1.30 26.17
C LEU A 526 -11.75 -1.41 27.17
N ALA A 527 -12.05 -2.60 27.68
CA ALA A 527 -13.07 -2.79 28.70
C ALA A 527 -12.75 -2.07 30.03
N SER A 528 -11.46 -1.84 30.32
CA SER A 528 -11.00 -1.07 31.48
C SER A 528 -10.76 0.42 31.20
N ALA A 529 -10.90 0.87 29.95
CA ALA A 529 -10.57 2.24 29.57
C ALA A 529 -11.77 3.17 29.81
N THR A 530 -11.56 4.24 30.58
CA THR A 530 -12.60 5.23 30.92
C THR A 530 -12.55 6.48 30.04
N SER A 531 -11.38 6.81 29.50
CA SER A 531 -11.17 8.00 28.66
C SER A 531 -11.14 7.67 27.17
N VAL A 532 -11.74 8.53 26.35
CA VAL A 532 -11.67 8.46 24.88
C VAL A 532 -10.21 8.46 24.39
N LYS A 533 -9.34 9.28 25.01
CA LYS A 533 -7.91 9.33 24.65
C LYS A 533 -7.20 8.02 24.93
N ASP A 534 -7.58 7.31 25.99
CA ASP A 534 -7.00 6.00 26.31
C ASP A 534 -7.49 4.92 25.35
N LYS A 535 -8.78 4.94 24.99
CA LYS A 535 -9.34 4.07 23.93
C LYS A 535 -8.59 4.30 22.60
N GLN A 536 -8.41 5.56 22.19
CA GLN A 536 -7.67 5.94 20.98
C GLN A 536 -6.22 5.45 20.99
N ARG A 537 -5.53 5.56 22.13
CA ARG A 537 -4.15 5.06 22.29
C ARG A 537 -4.05 3.55 22.12
N ILE A 538 -5.01 2.80 22.67
CA ILE A 538 -5.08 1.34 22.52
C ILE A 538 -5.37 0.97 21.06
N LEU A 539 -6.30 1.66 20.40
CA LEU A 539 -6.61 1.44 18.98
C LEU A 539 -5.44 1.79 18.05
N ARG A 540 -4.67 2.83 18.37
CA ARG A 540 -3.41 3.16 17.67
C ARG A 540 -2.40 2.02 17.79
N ALA A 541 -2.11 1.58 19.02
CA ALA A 541 -1.18 0.47 19.25
C ALA A 541 -1.63 -0.85 18.59
N LEU A 542 -2.95 -1.14 18.61
CA LEU A 542 -3.52 -2.30 17.93
C LEU A 542 -3.28 -2.24 16.41
N GLY A 543 -3.53 -1.08 15.79
CA GLY A 543 -3.32 -0.90 14.36
C GLY A 543 -1.85 -1.01 13.95
N GLU A 544 -0.93 -0.41 14.72
CA GLU A 544 0.51 -0.51 14.48
C GLU A 544 1.00 -1.97 14.54
N ALA A 545 0.53 -2.73 15.54
CA ALA A 545 0.86 -4.15 15.67
C ALA A 545 0.26 -4.99 14.52
N ALA A 546 -0.97 -4.68 14.10
CA ALA A 546 -1.61 -5.36 12.98
C ALA A 546 -0.88 -5.10 11.66
N LEU A 547 -0.51 -3.84 11.37
CA LEU A 547 0.26 -3.48 10.18
C LEU A 547 1.63 -4.15 10.15
N THR A 548 2.34 -4.19 11.27
CA THR A 548 3.64 -4.86 11.40
C THR A 548 3.53 -6.35 11.05
N GLU A 549 2.57 -7.05 11.64
CA GLU A 549 2.33 -8.48 11.36
C GLU A 549 1.93 -8.72 9.89
N HIS A 550 1.14 -7.83 9.28
CA HIS A 550 0.79 -7.93 7.86
C HIS A 550 2.00 -7.69 6.93
N ALA A 551 2.93 -6.81 7.33
CA ALA A 551 4.18 -6.60 6.60
C ALA A 551 5.05 -7.87 6.63
N GLU A 552 5.23 -8.48 7.80
CA GLU A 552 5.95 -9.75 7.97
C GLU A 552 5.29 -10.90 7.18
N TRP A 553 3.95 -10.98 7.22
CA TRP A 553 3.19 -11.94 6.43
C TRP A 553 3.49 -11.84 4.94
N THR A 554 3.51 -10.61 4.42
CA THR A 554 3.72 -10.32 2.99
C THR A 554 5.14 -10.72 2.57
N LEU A 555 6.15 -10.43 3.39
CA LEU A 555 7.55 -10.83 3.18
C LEU A 555 7.68 -12.35 3.05
N MET A 556 7.18 -13.08 4.05
CA MET A 556 7.28 -14.54 4.10
C MET A 556 6.65 -15.20 2.85
N HIS A 557 5.56 -14.65 2.32
CA HIS A 557 4.89 -15.22 1.14
C HIS A 557 5.57 -14.82 -0.18
N ARG A 558 6.29 -13.70 -0.20
CA ARG A 558 7.10 -13.29 -1.36
C ARG A 558 8.34 -14.15 -1.52
N GLU A 559 8.96 -14.58 -0.42
CA GLU A 559 10.08 -15.54 -0.41
C GLU A 559 9.68 -16.94 -0.90
N ARG A 560 8.37 -17.22 -1.00
CA ARG A 560 7.81 -18.47 -1.51
C ARG A 560 7.05 -18.23 -2.82
N PRO A 561 7.70 -17.76 -3.90
CA PRO A 561 7.02 -17.58 -5.19
C PRO A 561 6.48 -18.94 -5.66
N LEU A 562 5.43 -18.98 -6.49
CA LEU A 562 4.85 -20.21 -7.06
C LEU A 562 5.93 -21.09 -7.73
N GLN A 563 7.06 -20.50 -8.09
CA GLN A 563 8.25 -21.16 -8.59
C GLN A 563 9.04 -21.84 -7.45
N HIS A 564 9.27 -23.14 -7.59
CA HIS A 564 10.40 -23.87 -7.01
C HIS A 564 10.87 -24.88 -8.06
N SER A 565 11.26 -24.35 -9.21
CA SER A 565 11.93 -25.14 -10.24
C SER A 565 13.16 -24.36 -10.70
N ARG A 566 14.20 -24.32 -9.86
CA ARG A 566 15.50 -24.67 -10.42
C ARG A 566 15.39 -26.16 -10.74
N ILE A 567 14.86 -26.46 -11.93
CA ILE A 567 15.16 -27.72 -12.61
C ILE A 567 16.58 -27.53 -13.15
#